data_AF-A0A3S1X0U6-F1
#
_entry.id   AF-A0A3S1X0U6-F1
#
_cell.length_a   1.000
_cell.length_b   1.000
_cell.length_c   1.000
_cell.angle_alpha   90.00
_cell.angle_beta   90.00
_cell.angle_gamma   90.00
#
_symmetry.space_group_name_H-M   'P 1'
#
loop_
_entity.id
_entity.type
_entity.pdbx_description
1 polymer ?
#
loop_
_entity_poly.entity_id
_entity_poly.type
_entity_poly.pdbx_seq_one_letter_code
_entity_poly.pdbx_strand_id
1 'polypeptide(L)'
;LETVRVSKASADQRAGRAGRTQPGVAIRLWRAEQTAALPAFTPPEILEADLSGLLLDCAAFGVADPSALAFLDPPPVPALNEARGLLRALDAIDETGRLTEAGAAMRKLALPVRLAHMVAEAAGSGHAFEAAMFAVLLTERGLGGLGADLERRLMRFRGERSPRATAAKQLAERLARQAGGAKGSEAAAGGPLLVHAWPDRVAKARGERGRFV
;
A
#
# COMPACT_ATOMS: atom_id res chain seq x y z
N LEU A 1 -4.90 -13.43 0.42
CA LEU A 1 -3.85 -14.17 -0.31
C LEU A 1 -4.48 -15.46 -0.78
N GLU A 2 -4.57 -15.64 -2.09
CA GLU A 2 -5.08 -16.86 -2.70
C GLU A 2 -3.96 -17.48 -3.54
N THR A 3 -3.88 -18.82 -3.53
CA THR A 3 -2.95 -19.54 -4.39
C THR A 3 -3.60 -19.77 -5.74
N VAL A 4 -3.18 -18.99 -6.74
CA VAL A 4 -3.65 -19.14 -8.12
C VAL A 4 -2.69 -19.96 -8.96
N ARG A 5 -3.19 -20.53 -10.06
CA ARG A 5 -2.35 -21.20 -11.06
C ARG A 5 -1.48 -20.16 -11.79
N VAL A 6 -0.27 -20.57 -12.15
CA VAL A 6 0.66 -19.77 -12.95
C VAL A 6 0.20 -19.68 -14.42
N SER A 7 0.54 -18.61 -15.12
CA SER A 7 0.35 -18.53 -16.57
C SER A 7 1.31 -19.43 -17.34
N LYS A 8 0.95 -19.78 -18.57
CA LYS A 8 1.81 -20.54 -19.48
C LYS A 8 3.14 -19.82 -19.70
N ALA A 9 3.10 -18.51 -20.00
CA ALA A 9 4.29 -17.70 -20.19
C ALA A 9 5.24 -17.73 -18.98
N SER A 10 4.71 -17.65 -17.75
CA SER A 10 5.54 -17.71 -16.54
C SER A 10 6.07 -19.13 -16.27
N ALA A 11 5.30 -20.19 -16.57
CA ALA A 11 5.78 -21.57 -16.51
C ALA A 11 6.93 -21.84 -17.50
N ASP A 12 6.82 -21.32 -18.72
CA ASP A 12 7.84 -21.41 -19.76
C ASP A 12 9.09 -20.60 -19.37
N GLN A 13 8.91 -19.38 -18.83
CA GLN A 13 10.00 -18.57 -18.30
C GLN A 13 10.76 -19.29 -17.18
N ARG A 14 10.05 -19.96 -16.26
CA ARG A 14 10.66 -20.77 -15.19
C ARG A 14 11.42 -21.97 -15.74
N ALA A 15 10.88 -22.65 -16.75
CA ALA A 15 11.55 -23.77 -17.40
C ALA A 15 12.87 -23.34 -18.06
N GLY A 16 12.88 -22.18 -18.75
CA GLY A 16 14.08 -21.61 -19.36
C GLY A 16 15.22 -21.31 -18.37
N ARG A 17 14.93 -21.15 -17.07
CA ARG A 17 15.97 -20.92 -16.04
C ARG A 17 16.90 -22.13 -15.88
N ALA A 18 16.43 -23.34 -16.17
CA ALA A 18 17.24 -24.56 -16.10
C ALA A 18 18.31 -24.64 -17.22
N GLY A 19 18.11 -23.91 -18.33
CA GLY A 19 18.97 -23.98 -19.52
C GLY A 19 20.02 -22.87 -19.65
N ARG A 20 20.37 -22.17 -18.56
CA ARG A 20 21.23 -20.96 -18.63
C ARG A 20 22.69 -21.23 -18.98
N THR A 21 23.27 -22.30 -18.44
CA THR A 21 24.70 -22.61 -18.58
C THR A 21 24.95 -23.84 -19.46
N GLN A 22 24.00 -24.77 -19.45
CA GLN A 22 24.02 -26.01 -20.21
C GLN A 22 22.59 -26.53 -20.36
N PRO A 23 22.32 -27.56 -21.19
CA PRO A 23 21.02 -28.20 -21.23
C PRO A 23 20.55 -28.64 -19.84
N GLY A 24 19.32 -28.25 -19.46
CA GLY A 24 18.75 -28.55 -18.15
C GLY A 24 17.32 -29.08 -18.24
N VAL A 25 16.80 -29.57 -17.12
CA VAL A 25 15.47 -30.19 -17.02
C VAL A 25 14.59 -29.36 -16.09
N ALA A 26 13.35 -29.10 -16.52
CA ALA A 26 12.33 -28.45 -15.71
C ALA A 26 11.16 -29.40 -15.46
N ILE A 27 10.89 -29.71 -14.20
CA ILE A 27 9.80 -30.61 -13.79
C ILE A 27 8.56 -29.79 -13.41
N ARG A 28 7.45 -30.03 -14.10
CA ARG A 28 6.14 -29.41 -13.80
C ARG A 28 5.33 -30.34 -12.90
N LEU A 29 4.84 -29.83 -11.78
CA LEU A 29 4.08 -30.61 -10.78
C LEU A 29 2.57 -30.65 -11.10
N TRP A 30 2.23 -30.89 -12.38
CA TRP A 30 0.87 -31.06 -12.88
C TRP A 30 0.92 -31.86 -14.20
N ARG A 31 -0.22 -32.40 -14.65
CA ARG A 31 -0.28 -33.20 -15.88
C ARG A 31 -0.16 -32.31 -17.12
N ALA A 32 0.35 -32.86 -18.22
CA ALA A 32 0.61 -32.11 -19.44
C ALA A 32 -0.66 -31.41 -19.98
N GLU A 33 -1.81 -32.07 -19.90
CA GLU A 33 -3.11 -31.57 -20.38
C GLU A 33 -3.55 -30.31 -19.63
N GLN A 34 -3.18 -30.19 -18.35
CA GLN A 34 -3.51 -29.02 -17.54
C GLN A 34 -2.76 -27.77 -18.00
N THR A 35 -1.66 -27.92 -18.76
CA THR A 35 -0.92 -26.77 -19.33
C THR A 35 -1.75 -26.04 -20.39
N ALA A 36 -2.58 -26.76 -21.16
CA ALA A 36 -3.43 -26.17 -22.19
C ALA A 36 -4.55 -25.30 -21.59
N ALA A 37 -4.97 -25.61 -20.36
CA ALA A 37 -5.99 -24.87 -19.63
C ALA A 37 -5.44 -23.66 -18.84
N LEU A 38 -4.12 -23.45 -18.79
CA LEU A 38 -3.53 -22.29 -18.12
C LEU A 38 -3.77 -21.02 -18.93
N PRO A 39 -3.97 -19.87 -18.28
CA PRO A 39 -4.00 -18.59 -18.98
C PRO A 39 -2.67 -18.37 -19.70
N ALA A 40 -2.71 -17.81 -20.90
CA ALA A 40 -1.51 -17.60 -21.71
C ALA A 40 -0.51 -16.66 -20.99
N PHE A 41 -1.03 -15.58 -20.40
CA PHE A 41 -0.27 -14.57 -19.68
C PHE A 41 -0.85 -14.35 -18.29
N THR A 42 -0.02 -13.84 -17.37
CA THR A 42 -0.50 -13.39 -16.07
C THR A 42 -1.31 -12.10 -16.28
N PRO A 43 -2.46 -11.93 -15.62
CA PRO A 43 -3.19 -10.67 -15.68
C PRO A 43 -2.28 -9.49 -15.31
N PRO A 44 -2.35 -8.37 -16.06
CA PRO A 44 -1.65 -7.14 -15.71
C PRO A 44 -2.06 -6.61 -14.33
N GLU A 45 -1.10 -6.11 -13.56
CA GLU A 45 -1.33 -5.58 -12.20
C GLU A 45 -2.38 -4.45 -12.19
N ILE A 46 -2.42 -3.60 -13.22
CA ILE A 46 -3.39 -2.50 -13.33
C ILE A 46 -4.86 -2.97 -13.31
N LEU A 47 -5.12 -4.25 -13.62
CA LEU A 47 -6.46 -4.82 -13.60
C LEU A 47 -6.88 -5.33 -12.21
N GLU A 48 -5.92 -5.54 -11.31
CA GLU A 48 -6.14 -6.20 -10.01
C GLU A 48 -5.76 -5.32 -8.80
N ALA A 49 -4.92 -4.31 -9.01
CA ALA A 49 -4.38 -3.46 -7.96
C ALA A 49 -5.30 -2.31 -7.56
N ASP A 50 -5.08 -1.79 -6.35
CA ASP A 50 -5.63 -0.51 -5.91
C ASP A 50 -5.03 0.63 -6.75
N LEU A 51 -5.90 1.39 -7.44
CA LEU A 51 -5.52 2.46 -8.36
C LEU A 51 -5.43 3.84 -7.70
N SER A 52 -5.61 3.95 -6.38
CA SER A 52 -5.56 5.24 -5.67
C SER A 52 -4.22 5.96 -5.83
N GLY A 53 -3.10 5.22 -5.77
CA GLY A 53 -1.77 5.79 -6.02
C GLY A 53 -1.60 6.29 -7.45
N LEU A 54 -2.01 5.48 -8.44
CA LEU A 54 -1.98 5.85 -9.85
C LEU A 54 -2.82 7.12 -10.12
N LEU A 55 -4.02 7.18 -9.57
CA LEU A 55 -4.92 8.32 -9.75
C LEU A 55 -4.36 9.59 -9.10
N LEU A 56 -3.73 9.49 -7.93
CA LEU A 56 -3.06 10.62 -7.28
C LEU A 56 -1.92 11.17 -8.14
N ASP A 57 -1.11 10.28 -8.72
CA ASP A 57 -0.03 10.67 -9.63
C ASP A 57 -0.55 11.29 -10.93
N CYS A 58 -1.63 10.75 -11.51
CA CYS A 58 -2.27 11.34 -12.67
C CYS A 58 -2.81 12.74 -12.37
N ALA A 59 -3.51 12.93 -11.25
CA ALA A 59 -4.03 14.22 -10.84
C ALA A 59 -2.89 15.25 -10.67
N ALA A 60 -1.77 14.83 -10.09
CA ALA A 60 -0.58 15.68 -9.95
C ALA A 60 0.11 16.01 -11.28
N PHE A 61 -0.02 15.14 -12.27
CA PHE A 61 0.44 15.39 -13.64
C PHE A 61 -0.54 16.28 -14.45
N GLY A 62 -1.72 16.58 -13.90
CA GLY A 62 -2.76 17.37 -14.58
C GLY A 62 -3.76 16.53 -15.38
N VAL A 63 -3.80 15.22 -15.16
CA VAL A 63 -4.73 14.28 -15.81
C VAL A 63 -5.81 13.87 -14.82
N ALA A 64 -7.01 14.41 -14.99
CA ALA A 64 -8.17 14.11 -14.12
C ALA A 64 -8.82 12.75 -14.42
N ASP A 65 -8.60 12.20 -15.62
CA ASP A 65 -9.07 10.88 -16.01
C ASP A 65 -7.94 10.05 -16.63
N PRO A 66 -7.41 9.06 -15.88
CA PRO A 66 -6.39 8.15 -16.40
C PRO A 66 -6.85 7.38 -17.64
N SER A 67 -8.15 7.19 -17.87
CA SER A 67 -8.64 6.45 -19.04
C SER A 67 -8.31 7.14 -20.38
N ALA A 68 -8.00 8.44 -20.35
CA ALA A 68 -7.56 9.20 -21.51
C ALA A 68 -6.10 8.92 -21.93
N LEU A 69 -5.33 8.20 -21.09
CA LEU A 69 -3.95 7.84 -21.38
C LEU A 69 -3.86 6.53 -22.17
N ALA A 70 -2.80 6.38 -22.97
CA ALA A 70 -2.54 5.20 -23.78
C ALA A 70 -1.88 4.07 -22.98
N PHE A 71 -2.63 3.42 -22.09
CA PHE A 71 -2.18 2.20 -21.41
C PHE A 71 -2.20 0.98 -22.34
N LEU A 72 -1.29 0.02 -22.11
CA LEU A 72 -1.33 -1.29 -22.79
C LEU A 72 -2.64 -2.02 -22.49
N ASP A 73 -3.00 -2.04 -21.20
CA ASP A 73 -4.27 -2.53 -20.68
C ASP A 73 -4.93 -1.38 -19.91
N PRO A 74 -6.13 -0.94 -20.31
CA PRO A 74 -6.77 0.21 -19.68
C PRO A 74 -7.17 -0.10 -18.23
N PRO A 75 -7.04 0.88 -17.31
CA PRO A 75 -7.47 0.70 -15.93
C PRO A 75 -8.97 0.41 -15.84
N PRO A 76 -9.41 -0.57 -15.01
CA PRO A 76 -10.83 -0.89 -14.88
C PRO A 76 -11.63 0.29 -14.31
N VAL A 77 -12.76 0.62 -14.95
CA VAL A 77 -13.65 1.71 -14.51
C VAL A 77 -14.11 1.56 -13.05
N PRO A 78 -14.50 0.36 -12.55
CA PRO A 78 -14.87 0.21 -11.15
C PRO A 78 -13.73 0.55 -10.19
N ALA A 79 -12.50 0.09 -10.49
CA ALA A 79 -11.32 0.37 -9.66
C ALA A 79 -10.94 1.86 -9.67
N LEU A 80 -11.06 2.54 -10.83
CA LEU A 80 -10.89 3.99 -10.90
C LEU A 80 -11.93 4.76 -10.09
N ASN A 81 -13.18 4.31 -10.10
CA ASN A 81 -14.24 4.94 -9.32
C ASN A 81 -14.02 4.78 -7.81
N GLU A 82 -13.59 3.61 -7.36
CA GLU A 82 -13.21 3.38 -5.97
C GLU A 82 -12.02 4.27 -5.55
N ALA A 83 -10.97 4.32 -6.39
CA ALA A 83 -9.82 5.19 -6.17
C ALA A 83 -10.23 6.67 -6.08
N ARG A 84 -11.12 7.13 -6.96
CA ARG A 84 -11.63 8.51 -6.97
C ARG A 84 -12.46 8.82 -5.74
N GLY A 85 -13.32 7.88 -5.33
CA GLY A 85 -14.10 8.00 -4.10
C GLY A 85 -13.19 8.12 -2.87
N LEU A 86 -12.15 7.29 -2.79
CA LEU A 86 -11.18 7.35 -1.71
C LEU A 86 -10.41 8.67 -1.70
N LEU A 87 -9.87 9.11 -2.83
CA LEU A 87 -9.10 10.37 -2.89
C LEU A 87 -9.95 11.59 -2.55
N ARG A 88 -11.23 11.62 -2.94
CA ARG A 88 -12.16 12.68 -2.51
C ARG A 88 -12.45 12.62 -1.01
N ALA A 89 -12.65 11.42 -0.46
CA ALA A 89 -12.89 11.24 0.98
C ALA A 89 -11.69 11.65 1.85
N LEU A 90 -10.48 11.60 1.30
CA LEU A 90 -9.24 12.04 1.94
C LEU A 90 -8.84 13.47 1.55
N ASP A 91 -9.74 14.24 0.92
CA ASP A 91 -9.51 15.60 0.42
C ASP A 91 -8.25 15.74 -0.45
N ALA A 92 -7.81 14.67 -1.12
CA ALA A 92 -6.60 14.66 -1.95
C ALA A 92 -6.86 15.21 -3.36
N ILE A 93 -8.11 15.13 -3.82
CA ILE A 93 -8.57 15.70 -5.08
C ILE A 93 -9.91 16.41 -4.89
N ASP A 94 -10.15 17.44 -5.69
CA ASP A 94 -11.42 18.18 -5.70
C ASP A 94 -12.53 17.47 -6.51
N GLU A 95 -13.70 18.09 -6.61
CA GLU A 95 -14.83 17.57 -7.38
C GLU A 95 -14.50 17.39 -8.87
N THR A 96 -13.62 18.24 -9.42
CA THR A 96 -13.16 18.19 -10.81
C THR A 96 -12.04 17.17 -11.05
N GLY A 97 -11.56 16.51 -9.98
CA GLY A 97 -10.47 15.54 -10.05
C GLY A 97 -9.08 16.17 -10.11
N ARG A 98 -8.95 17.44 -9.73
CA ARG A 98 -7.66 18.14 -9.64
C ARG A 98 -7.06 17.94 -8.25
N LEU A 99 -5.73 17.95 -8.21
CA LEU A 99 -4.96 17.81 -6.98
C LEU A 99 -5.19 19.00 -6.03
N THR A 100 -5.49 18.73 -4.76
CA THR A 100 -5.56 19.74 -3.69
C THR A 100 -4.18 19.98 -3.06
N GLU A 101 -4.08 20.96 -2.14
CA GLU A 101 -2.86 21.15 -1.34
C GLU A 101 -2.57 19.92 -0.44
N ALA A 102 -3.62 19.35 0.17
CA ALA A 102 -3.51 18.13 0.96
C ALA A 102 -3.03 16.95 0.09
N GLY A 103 -3.61 16.77 -1.11
CA GLY A 103 -3.16 15.76 -2.08
C GLY A 103 -1.70 15.96 -2.51
N ALA A 104 -1.27 17.20 -2.69
CA ALA A 104 0.12 17.53 -3.00
C ALA A 104 1.07 17.21 -1.84
N ALA A 105 0.65 17.43 -0.59
CA ALA A 105 1.40 17.02 0.60
C ALA A 105 1.49 15.49 0.70
N MET A 106 0.37 14.79 0.50
CA MET A 106 0.31 13.33 0.49
C MET A 106 1.26 12.73 -0.56
N ARG A 107 1.25 13.24 -1.79
CA ARG A 107 2.09 12.74 -2.89
C ARG A 107 3.60 12.84 -2.60
N LYS A 108 4.03 13.85 -1.84
CA LYS A 108 5.44 13.97 -1.43
C LYS A 108 5.90 12.84 -0.52
N LEU A 109 4.95 12.19 0.16
CA LEU A 109 5.18 11.03 1.00
C LEU A 109 5.07 9.80 0.12
N ALA A 110 6.18 9.10 -0.10
CA ALA A 110 6.23 7.86 -0.87
C ALA A 110 5.60 6.69 -0.08
N LEU A 111 4.31 6.82 0.20
CA LEU A 111 3.48 5.93 1.01
C LEU A 111 2.19 5.61 0.26
N PRO A 112 1.54 4.48 0.57
CA PRO A 112 0.15 4.25 0.18
C PRO A 112 -0.74 5.44 0.60
N VAL A 113 -1.69 5.83 -0.25
CA VAL A 113 -2.49 7.06 -0.12
C VAL A 113 -3.06 7.26 1.29
N ARG A 114 -3.66 6.22 1.88
CA ARG A 114 -4.22 6.30 3.24
C ARG A 114 -3.18 6.59 4.32
N LEU A 115 -1.99 6.01 4.19
CA LEU A 115 -0.89 6.25 5.12
C LEU A 115 -0.26 7.64 4.90
N ALA A 116 -0.18 8.08 3.64
CA ALA A 116 0.25 9.43 3.31
C ALA A 116 -0.69 10.48 3.93
N HIS A 117 -2.01 10.29 3.80
CA HIS A 117 -3.02 11.14 4.43
C HIS A 117 -2.84 11.18 5.95
N MET A 118 -2.72 10.03 6.62
CA MET A 118 -2.49 9.98 8.06
C MET A 118 -1.25 10.75 8.51
N VAL A 119 -0.13 10.64 7.78
CA VAL A 119 1.11 11.33 8.14
C VAL A 119 1.02 12.84 7.86
N ALA A 120 0.35 13.24 6.77
CA ALA A 120 0.12 14.64 6.43
C ALA A 120 -0.80 15.32 7.46
N GLU A 121 -1.94 14.70 7.78
CA GLU A 121 -2.89 15.21 8.79
C GLU A 121 -2.25 15.33 10.18
N ALA A 122 -1.52 14.29 10.59
CA ALA A 122 -0.84 14.29 11.88
C ALA A 122 0.26 15.35 12.00
N ALA A 123 0.75 15.93 10.89
CA ALA A 123 1.70 17.03 10.94
C ALA A 123 1.08 18.30 11.51
N GLY A 124 -0.19 18.59 11.20
CA GLY A 124 -0.92 19.75 11.72
C GLY A 124 -1.10 19.72 13.24
N SER A 125 -1.16 18.52 13.84
CA SER A 125 -1.27 18.32 15.28
C SER A 125 0.07 18.01 15.97
N GLY A 126 1.21 18.12 15.28
CA GLY A 126 2.53 17.82 15.87
C GLY A 126 2.81 16.33 16.10
N HIS A 127 2.07 15.43 15.45
CA HIS A 127 2.17 13.96 15.58
C HIS A 127 2.70 13.21 14.34
N ALA A 128 3.29 13.93 13.38
CA ALA A 128 3.81 13.35 12.13
C ALA A 128 4.80 12.19 12.35
N PHE A 129 5.68 12.27 13.35
CA PHE A 129 6.65 11.20 13.61
C PHE A 129 5.98 9.91 14.07
N GLU A 130 4.98 10.02 14.94
CA GLU A 130 4.24 8.86 15.45
C GLU A 130 3.41 8.22 14.32
N ALA A 131 2.75 9.04 13.51
CA ALA A 131 2.06 8.57 12.32
C ALA A 131 3.01 7.89 11.33
N ALA A 132 4.20 8.44 11.10
CA ALA A 132 5.19 7.85 10.21
C ALA A 132 5.73 6.51 10.75
N MET A 133 5.86 6.38 12.07
CA MET A 133 6.21 5.11 12.71
C MET A 133 5.13 4.04 12.48
N PHE A 134 3.85 4.39 12.59
CA PHE A 134 2.74 3.49 12.22
C PHE A 134 2.76 3.16 10.72
N ALA A 135 2.98 4.14 9.85
CA ALA A 135 3.03 3.94 8.41
C ALA A 135 4.12 2.91 8.04
N VAL A 136 5.33 3.08 8.56
CA VAL A 136 6.44 2.13 8.33
C VAL A 136 6.16 0.76 8.96
N LEU A 137 5.58 0.71 10.16
CA LEU A 137 5.18 -0.55 10.80
C LEU A 137 4.18 -1.37 9.97
N LEU A 138 3.31 -0.68 9.22
CA LEU A 138 2.24 -1.29 8.42
C LEU A 138 2.72 -1.67 7.01
N THR A 139 3.70 -0.96 6.45
CA THR A 139 4.28 -1.29 5.14
C THR A 139 5.38 -2.35 5.24
N GLU A 140 6.21 -2.31 6.28
CA GLU A 140 7.32 -3.23 6.47
C GLU A 140 6.89 -4.49 7.24
N ARG A 141 6.84 -5.61 6.53
CA ARG A 141 6.47 -6.90 7.14
C ARG A 141 7.41 -7.28 8.28
N GLY A 142 6.84 -7.78 9.37
CA GLY A 142 7.57 -8.36 10.50
C GLY A 142 8.11 -7.37 11.54
N LEU A 143 8.09 -6.06 11.29
CA LEU A 143 8.49 -5.08 12.30
C LEU A 143 7.58 -5.16 13.53
N GLY A 144 8.18 -5.23 14.71
CA GLY A 144 7.44 -5.38 15.97
C GLY A 144 6.75 -6.74 16.16
N GLY A 145 6.97 -7.69 15.25
CA GLY A 145 6.29 -8.99 15.21
C GLY A 145 5.01 -8.99 14.35
N LEU A 146 4.27 -10.11 14.41
CA LEU A 146 3.09 -10.39 13.55
C LEU A 146 1.75 -10.32 14.32
N GLY A 147 1.73 -9.75 15.52
CA GLY A 147 0.51 -9.64 16.32
C GLY A 147 -0.56 -8.72 15.70
N ALA A 148 -1.83 -8.91 16.06
CA ALA A 148 -2.90 -8.02 15.60
C ALA A 148 -2.90 -6.66 16.31
N ASP A 149 -2.39 -6.59 17.54
CA ASP A 149 -2.30 -5.38 18.35
C ASP A 149 -1.17 -4.47 17.85
N LEU A 150 -1.55 -3.38 17.17
CA LEU A 150 -0.61 -2.43 16.57
C LEU A 150 0.18 -1.63 17.61
N GLU A 151 -0.39 -1.32 18.76
CA GLU A 151 0.30 -0.59 19.82
C GLU A 151 1.40 -1.45 20.44
N ARG A 152 1.12 -2.72 20.71
CA ARG A 152 2.15 -3.68 21.16
C ARG A 152 3.23 -3.88 20.12
N ARG A 153 2.88 -3.95 18.84
CA ARG A 153 3.85 -4.05 17.75
C ARG A 153 4.73 -2.80 17.68
N LEU A 154 4.13 -1.61 17.77
CA LEU A 154 4.86 -0.35 17.77
C LEU A 154 5.81 -0.23 18.98
N MET A 155 5.35 -0.61 20.17
CA MET A 155 6.16 -0.65 21.39
C MET A 155 7.41 -1.53 21.20
N ARG A 156 7.24 -2.73 20.62
CA ARG A 156 8.37 -3.63 20.31
C ARG A 156 9.29 -3.06 19.26
N PHE A 157 8.72 -2.51 18.18
CA PHE A 157 9.48 -1.89 17.10
C PHE A 157 10.37 -0.74 17.63
N ARG A 158 9.86 0.09 18.55
CA ARG A 158 10.66 1.14 19.23
C ARG A 158 11.88 0.59 19.96
N GLY A 159 11.73 -0.54 20.65
CA GLY A 159 12.83 -1.22 21.36
C GLY A 159 13.78 -2.01 20.45
N GLU A 160 13.37 -2.36 19.23
CA GLU A 160 14.14 -3.19 18.32
C GLU A 160 15.41 -2.48 17.81
N ARG A 161 16.56 -3.16 17.86
CA ARG A 161 17.87 -2.63 17.47
C ARG A 161 18.48 -3.30 16.24
N SER A 162 17.70 -4.10 15.50
CA SER A 162 18.16 -4.73 14.27
C SER A 162 18.51 -3.66 13.20
N PRO A 163 19.46 -3.91 12.28
CA PRO A 163 19.75 -2.97 11.18
C PRO A 163 18.51 -2.59 10.38
N ARG A 164 17.61 -3.56 10.16
CA ARG A 164 16.30 -3.36 9.52
C ARG A 164 15.42 -2.38 10.31
N ALA A 165 15.29 -2.56 11.62
CA ALA A 165 14.48 -1.67 12.46
C ALA A 165 15.07 -0.25 12.53
N THR A 166 16.40 -0.11 12.60
CA THR A 166 17.08 1.18 12.58
C THR A 166 16.82 1.91 11.26
N ALA A 167 16.96 1.24 10.12
CA ALA A 167 16.67 1.82 8.80
C ALA A 167 15.19 2.24 8.67
N ALA A 168 14.28 1.43 9.21
CA ALA A 168 12.85 1.73 9.24
C ALA A 168 12.52 2.97 10.10
N LYS A 169 13.16 3.15 11.26
CA LYS A 169 13.00 4.36 12.08
C LYS A 169 13.54 5.61 11.37
N GLN A 170 14.68 5.50 10.70
CA GLN A 170 15.23 6.58 9.89
C GLN A 170 14.30 6.94 8.72
N LEU A 171 13.62 5.96 8.12
CA LEU A 171 12.59 6.22 7.12
C LEU A 171 11.41 6.99 7.71
N ALA A 172 10.91 6.57 8.88
CA ALA A 172 9.84 7.28 9.58
C ALA A 172 10.23 8.73 9.90
N GLU A 173 11.47 8.98 10.34
CA GLU A 173 11.97 10.35 10.55
C GLU A 173 11.98 11.18 9.28
N ARG A 174 12.38 10.61 8.13
CA ARG A 174 12.39 11.33 6.85
C ARG A 174 10.97 11.68 6.40
N LEU A 175 10.04 10.73 6.50
CA LEU A 175 8.63 10.93 6.15
C LEU A 175 8.00 12.03 7.02
N ALA A 176 8.24 12.01 8.33
CA ALA A 176 7.74 13.03 9.25
C ALA A 176 8.26 14.44 8.91
N ARG A 177 9.55 14.56 8.57
CA ARG A 177 10.14 15.83 8.12
C ARG A 177 9.55 16.31 6.79
N GLN A 178 9.32 15.39 5.84
CA GLN A 178 8.70 15.73 4.55
C GLN A 178 7.25 16.24 4.72
N ALA A 179 6.53 15.74 5.72
CA ALA A 179 5.20 16.21 6.07
C ALA A 179 5.20 17.56 6.82
N GLY A 180 6.37 18.14 7.13
CA GLY A 180 6.46 19.39 7.90
C GLY A 180 6.47 19.21 9.42
N GLY A 181 6.57 17.97 9.92
CA GLY A 181 6.65 17.68 11.34
C GLY A 181 7.99 18.07 11.98
N ALA A 182 7.92 18.70 13.15
CA ALA A 182 9.10 19.00 13.97
C ALA A 182 9.68 17.75 14.67
N LYS A 183 10.95 17.83 15.10
CA LYS A 183 11.57 16.80 15.96
C LYS A 183 10.97 16.87 17.37
N GLY A 184 10.55 15.72 17.89
CA GLY A 184 10.02 15.60 19.26
C GLY A 184 8.51 15.78 19.29
N SER A 185 7.80 14.76 18.80
CA SER A 185 6.35 14.67 18.96
C SER A 185 6.03 14.05 20.31
N GLU A 186 5.08 14.63 21.05
CA GLU A 186 4.45 13.92 22.17
C GLU A 186 3.79 12.63 21.66
N ALA A 187 3.88 11.57 22.46
CA ALA A 187 3.29 10.29 22.10
C ALA A 187 1.76 10.45 22.05
N ALA A 188 1.19 10.49 20.84
CA ALA A 188 -0.24 10.39 20.64
C ALA A 188 -0.71 8.94 20.83
N ALA A 189 -1.97 8.78 21.23
CA ALA A 189 -2.65 7.49 21.14
C ALA A 189 -2.71 7.05 19.66
N GLY A 190 -2.56 5.75 19.40
CA GLY A 190 -2.55 5.23 18.03
C GLY A 190 -3.91 5.37 17.33
N GLY A 191 -5.00 5.27 18.08
CA GLY A 191 -6.37 5.35 17.56
C GLY A 191 -6.64 6.63 16.73
N PRO A 192 -6.50 7.83 17.30
CA PRO A 192 -6.68 9.09 16.58
C PRO A 192 -5.88 9.18 15.27
N LEU A 193 -4.63 8.71 15.27
CA LEU A 193 -3.80 8.71 14.06
C LEU A 193 -4.36 7.75 13.01
N LEU A 194 -4.66 6.52 13.39
CA LEU A 194 -5.16 5.49 12.47
C LEU A 194 -6.52 5.84 11.85
N VAL A 195 -7.35 6.64 12.54
CA VAL A 195 -8.64 7.12 12.02
C VAL A 195 -8.44 7.99 10.77
N HIS A 196 -7.35 8.74 10.65
CA HIS A 196 -7.06 9.49 9.42
C HIS A 196 -6.81 8.55 8.22
N ALA A 197 -6.24 7.36 8.42
CA ALA A 197 -6.00 6.41 7.33
C ALA A 197 -7.23 5.54 7.00
N TRP A 198 -7.99 5.13 8.01
CA TRP A 198 -9.10 4.19 7.87
C TRP A 198 -10.33 4.58 8.71
N PRO A 199 -10.98 5.71 8.40
CA PRO A 199 -12.22 6.08 9.08
C PRO A 199 -13.33 5.05 8.84
N ASP A 200 -13.29 4.36 7.70
CA ASP A 200 -14.18 3.29 7.26
C ASP A 200 -13.91 1.92 7.92
N ARG A 201 -12.85 1.78 8.72
CA ARG A 201 -12.51 0.51 9.40
C ARG A 201 -12.56 0.61 10.92
N VAL A 202 -13.28 1.60 11.44
CA VAL A 202 -13.59 1.68 12.88
C VAL A 202 -14.65 0.62 13.19
N ALA A 203 -14.28 -0.33 14.04
CA ALA A 203 -15.11 -1.51 14.29
C ALA A 203 -15.65 -1.53 15.73
N LYS A 204 -16.94 -1.86 15.89
CA LYS A 204 -17.61 -2.02 17.18
C LYS A 204 -17.87 -3.49 17.47
N ALA A 205 -17.50 -3.94 18.67
CA ALA A 205 -17.76 -5.31 19.11
C ALA A 205 -19.26 -5.64 19.08
N ARG A 206 -19.60 -6.83 18.57
CA ARG A 206 -20.98 -7.32 18.43
C ARG A 206 -21.13 -8.71 19.05
N GLY A 207 -21.55 -8.73 20.31
CA GLY A 207 -21.86 -9.98 21.02
C GLY A 207 -20.61 -10.79 21.34
N GLU A 208 -20.39 -11.87 20.57
CA GLU A 208 -19.31 -12.83 20.81
C GLU A 208 -17.91 -12.24 20.60
N ARG A 209 -16.94 -12.76 21.36
CA ARG A 209 -15.54 -12.37 21.25
C ARG A 209 -15.03 -12.60 19.83
N GLY A 210 -14.48 -11.55 19.22
CA GLY A 210 -13.92 -11.60 17.86
C GLY A 210 -14.89 -11.18 16.76
N ARG A 211 -16.16 -10.87 17.09
CA ARG A 211 -17.12 -10.30 16.13
C ARG A 211 -17.16 -8.78 16.24
N PHE A 212 -16.98 -8.13 15.09
CA PHE A 212 -17.04 -6.68 14.94
C PHE A 212 -17.90 -6.31 13.73
N VAL A 213 -18.48 -5.12 13.77
CA VAL A 213 -19.15 -4.44 12.66
C VAL A 213 -18.54 -3.07 12.49
#